data_AF-A0A1W6LC37-F1
#
_entry.id   AF-A0A1W6LC37-F1
#
_cell.length_a   1.000
_cell.length_b   1.000
_cell.length_c   1.000
_cell.angle_alpha   90.00
_cell.angle_beta   90.00
_cell.angle_gamma   90.00
#
_symmetry.space_group_name_H-M   'P 1'
#
loop_
_entity.id
_entity.type
_entity.pdbx_description
1 polymer ?
#
loop_
_entity_poly.entity_id
_entity_poly.type
_entity_poly.pdbx_seq_one_letter_code
_entity_poly.pdbx_strand_id
1 'polypeptide(L)'
;MILHSFNGSTSAPSGCKPEDNYWLLVGQSGTALEPTNERSRVLVKFDVSVVGLGLHCHNPVENTLLILEGDLRDVEWKQHS
;
A
#
# COMPACT_ATOMS: atom_id res chain seq x y z
N MET A 1 -8.85 -3.35 -2.55
CA MET A 1 -8.67 -2.04 -1.88
C MET A 1 -7.68 -1.20 -2.66
N ILE A 2 -7.76 0.13 -2.55
CA ILE A 2 -6.80 1.08 -3.16
C ILE A 2 -6.05 1.81 -2.05
N LEU A 3 -4.73 1.94 -2.21
CA LEU A 3 -3.91 2.82 -1.37
C LEU A 3 -4.14 4.28 -1.79
N HIS A 4 -4.65 5.14 -0.92
CA HIS A 4 -4.91 6.54 -1.26
C HIS A 4 -3.92 7.53 -0.66
N SER A 5 -3.20 7.13 0.38
CA SER A 5 -2.06 7.84 0.97
C SER A 5 -1.09 6.81 1.57
N PHE A 6 0.11 7.24 1.97
CA PHE A 6 1.04 6.41 2.73
C PHE A 6 1.58 7.20 3.92
N ASN A 7 1.39 6.66 5.12
CA ASN A 7 1.63 7.34 6.39
C ASN A 7 0.95 8.73 6.44
N GLY A 8 -0.28 8.84 5.92
CA GLY A 8 -1.09 10.07 5.95
C GLY A 8 -0.71 11.15 4.93
N SER A 9 0.21 10.87 3.99
CA SER A 9 0.58 11.80 2.91
C SER A 9 0.44 11.14 1.53
N THR A 10 0.16 11.93 0.50
CA THR A 10 0.15 11.48 -0.90
C THR A 10 1.50 11.63 -1.60
N SER A 11 2.48 12.24 -0.93
CA SER A 11 3.83 12.46 -1.47
C SER A 11 4.91 12.20 -0.43
N ALA A 12 6.05 11.72 -0.91
CA ALA A 12 7.21 11.46 -0.07
C ALA A 12 7.83 12.76 0.47
N PRO A 13 8.40 12.73 1.68
CA PRO A 13 9.17 13.85 2.20
C PRO A 13 10.45 14.08 1.38
N SER A 14 11.01 15.29 1.49
CA SER A 14 12.29 15.60 0.84
C SER A 14 13.42 14.72 1.38
N GLY A 15 14.28 14.24 0.47
CA GLY A 15 15.38 13.35 0.82
C GLY A 15 14.99 11.89 1.08
N CYS A 16 13.74 11.50 0.82
CA CYS A 16 13.35 10.09 0.81
C CYS A 16 14.23 9.31 -0.17
N LYS A 17 14.79 8.19 0.31
CA LYS A 17 15.59 7.31 -0.53
C LYS A 17 14.70 6.60 -1.56
N PRO A 18 15.15 6.39 -2.81
CA PRO A 18 14.36 5.73 -3.84
C PRO A 18 13.75 4.39 -3.39
N GLU A 19 14.53 3.57 -2.69
CA GLU A 19 14.13 2.25 -2.20
C GLU A 19 13.07 2.27 -1.09
N ASP A 20 12.90 3.41 -0.41
CA ASP A 20 11.93 3.64 0.66
C ASP A 20 10.74 4.51 0.21
N ASN A 21 10.66 4.85 -1.09
CA ASN A 21 9.64 5.76 -1.63
C ASN A 21 8.30 5.04 -1.89
N TYR A 22 7.69 4.50 -0.84
CA TYR A 22 6.42 3.76 -0.92
C TYR A 22 5.23 4.62 -1.38
N TRP A 23 5.35 5.94 -1.40
CA TRP A 23 4.34 6.84 -1.99
C TRP A 23 4.12 6.57 -3.49
N LEU A 24 5.05 5.90 -4.18
CA LEU A 24 4.85 5.43 -5.55
C LEU A 24 3.72 4.40 -5.69
N LEU A 25 3.31 3.76 -4.59
CA LEU A 25 2.18 2.82 -4.56
C LEU A 25 0.83 3.53 -4.40
N VAL A 26 0.78 4.84 -4.17
CA VAL A 26 -0.48 5.58 -4.06
C VAL A 26 -1.24 5.48 -5.39
N GLY A 27 -2.52 5.11 -5.30
CA GLY A 27 -3.40 4.80 -6.42
C GLY A 27 -3.38 3.32 -6.82
N GLN A 28 -2.43 2.52 -6.35
CA GLN A 28 -2.35 1.10 -6.67
C GLN A 28 -3.38 0.28 -5.88
N SER A 29 -3.90 -0.76 -6.53
CA SER A 29 -4.79 -1.72 -5.91
C SER A 29 -4.01 -2.86 -5.25
N GLY A 30 -4.67 -3.47 -4.27
CA GLY A 30 -4.19 -4.68 -3.61
C GLY A 30 -5.30 -5.40 -2.85
N THR A 31 -4.91 -6.54 -2.30
CA THR A 31 -5.76 -7.43 -1.51
C THR A 31 -5.22 -7.50 -0.08
N ALA A 32 -6.09 -7.31 0.93
CA ALA A 32 -5.73 -7.59 2.31
C ALA A 32 -5.58 -9.10 2.53
N LEU A 33 -4.46 -9.50 3.14
CA LEU A 33 -4.19 -10.90 3.46
C LEU A 33 -4.57 -11.25 4.91
N GLU A 34 -4.54 -10.27 5.80
CA GLU A 34 -4.78 -10.43 7.23
C GLU A 34 -5.65 -9.29 7.77
N PRO A 35 -6.37 -9.49 8.88
CA PRO A 35 -7.06 -8.42 9.59
C PRO A 35 -6.10 -7.32 10.08
N THR A 36 -6.65 -6.15 10.38
CA THR A 36 -5.92 -5.03 10.99
C THR A 36 -5.26 -5.47 12.31
N ASN A 37 -3.96 -5.21 12.47
CA ASN A 37 -3.20 -5.52 13.68
C ASN A 37 -3.32 -4.43 14.76
N GLU A 38 -2.72 -4.67 15.92
CA GLU A 38 -2.75 -3.74 17.08
C GLU A 38 -2.16 -2.34 16.81
N ARG A 39 -1.43 -2.16 15.69
CA ARG A 39 -0.88 -0.88 15.24
C ARG A 39 -1.73 -0.21 14.17
N SER A 40 -2.98 -0.65 14.01
CA SER A 40 -3.89 -0.17 12.96
C SER A 40 -3.32 -0.35 11.56
N ARG A 41 -2.59 -1.44 11.32
CA ARG A 41 -2.02 -1.76 10.00
C ARG A 41 -2.60 -3.05 9.44
N VAL A 42 -2.83 -3.04 8.13
CA VAL A 42 -3.31 -4.16 7.32
C VAL A 42 -2.15 -4.65 6.45
N LEU A 43 -1.95 -5.96 6.38
CA LEU A 43 -1.00 -6.56 5.43
C LEU A 43 -1.67 -6.61 4.04
N VAL A 44 -1.21 -5.75 3.14
CA VAL A 44 -1.77 -5.63 1.78
C VAL A 44 -0.79 -6.22 0.78
N LYS A 45 -1.25 -7.15 -0.04
CA LYS A 45 -0.55 -7.62 -1.25
C LYS A 45 -0.96 -6.76 -2.44
N PHE A 46 -0.02 -5.99 -2.98
CA PHE A 46 -0.24 -5.16 -4.16
C PHE A 46 -0.29 -5.99 -5.44
N ASP A 47 -1.11 -5.54 -6.40
CA ASP A 47 -1.22 -6.18 -7.71
C ASP A 47 0.00 -5.89 -8.59
N VAL A 48 0.73 -4.82 -8.29
CA VAL A 48 2.00 -4.43 -8.93
C VAL A 48 3.21 -5.02 -8.20
N SER A 49 4.32 -5.17 -8.93
CA SER A 49 5.59 -5.59 -8.33
C SER A 49 6.22 -4.47 -7.51
N VAL A 50 6.30 -4.66 -6.19
CA VAL A 50 6.94 -3.69 -5.28
C VAL A 50 8.43 -3.57 -5.62
N VAL A 51 9.13 -4.70 -5.75
CA VAL A 51 10.54 -4.73 -6.14
C VAL A 51 10.74 -4.21 -7.57
N GLY A 52 9.80 -4.46 -8.48
CA GLY A 52 9.82 -3.92 -9.84
C GLY A 52 9.74 -2.38 -9.91
N LEU A 53 9.19 -1.73 -8.88
CA LEU A 53 9.22 -0.29 -8.71
C LEU A 53 10.51 0.23 -8.06
N GLY A 54 11.48 -0.64 -7.79
CA GLY A 54 12.72 -0.32 -7.08
C GLY A 54 12.55 -0.18 -5.57
N LEU A 55 11.40 -0.58 -5.01
CA LEU A 55 11.10 -0.48 -3.58
C LEU A 55 11.54 -1.73 -2.84
N HIS A 56 11.93 -1.56 -1.57
CA HIS A 56 12.16 -2.70 -0.71
C HIS A 56 10.86 -3.45 -0.38
N CYS A 57 10.97 -4.78 -0.29
CA CYS A 57 9.93 -5.65 0.23
C CYS A 57 10.57 -6.63 1.20
N HIS A 58 10.65 -6.26 2.47
CA HIS A 58 11.26 -7.09 3.51
C HIS A 58 10.32 -8.19 4.06
N ASN A 59 9.08 -8.24 3.58
CA ASN A 59 8.10 -9.21 4.04
C ASN A 59 8.33 -10.59 3.40
N PRO A 60 8.02 -11.70 4.10
CA PRO A 60 8.15 -13.05 3.55
C PRO A 60 7.30 -13.30 2.30
N VAL A 61 6.20 -12.57 2.16
CA VAL A 61 5.32 -12.63 0.99
C VAL A 61 5.65 -11.47 0.06
N GLU A 62 5.95 -11.79 -1.19
CA GLU A 62 6.26 -10.78 -2.21
C GLU A 62 5.11 -9.80 -2.41
N ASN A 63 5.49 -8.56 -2.74
CA ASN A 63 4.58 -7.44 -3.00
C ASN A 63 3.66 -7.10 -1.83
N THR A 64 4.02 -7.49 -0.61
CA THR A 64 3.25 -7.14 0.58
C THR A 64 3.88 -6.00 1.36
N LEU A 65 3.05 -5.13 1.93
CA LEU A 65 3.45 -4.10 2.90
C LEU A 65 2.40 -3.94 3.98
N LEU A 66 2.83 -3.49 5.17
CA LEU A 66 1.94 -3.11 6.26
C LEU A 66 1.49 -1.66 6.09
N ILE A 67 0.24 -1.48 5.70
CA ILE A 67 -0.35 -0.18 5.40
C ILE A 67 -1.26 0.26 6.56
N LEU A 68 -1.27 1.55 6.92
CA LEU A 68 -2.25 2.05 7.89
C LEU A 68 -3.66 1.84 7.33
N GLU A 69 -4.58 1.36 8.16
CA GLU A 69 -5.97 1.15 7.75
C GLU A 69 -6.60 2.43 7.17
N GLY A 70 -6.33 3.58 7.80
CA GLY A 70 -6.79 4.89 7.34
C GLY A 70 -6.15 5.40 6.04
N ASP A 71 -5.15 4.71 5.48
CA ASP A 71 -4.53 5.00 4.18
C ASP A 71 -5.19 4.19 3.04
N LEU A 72 -6.12 3.28 3.35
CA LEU A 72 -6.79 2.41 2.39
C LEU A 72 -8.22 2.88 2.12
N ARG A 73 -8.72 2.59 0.91
CA ARG A 73 -10.14 2.74 0.56
C ARG A 73 -10.66 1.46 -0.08
N ASP A 74 -11.90 1.14 0.24
CA ASP A 74 -12.61 0.10 -0.49
C ASP A 74 -12.85 0.56 -1.93
N VAL A 75 -12.72 -0.40 -2.84
CA VAL A 75 -13.16 -0.21 -4.22
C VAL A 75 -14.66 -0.39 -4.23
N GLU A 76 -15.40 0.72 -4.22
CA GLU A 76 -16.83 0.67 -4.51
C GLU A 76 -17.03 0.09 -5.92
N TRP A 77 -17.59 -1.11 -5.97
CA TRP A 77 -18.15 -1.64 -7.21
C TRP A 77 -19.37 -0.80 -7.56
N LYS A 78 -19.25 0.11 -8.53
CA LYS A 78 -20.45 0.70 -9.13
C LYS A 78 -21.17 -0.38 -9.92
N GLN A 79 -22.23 -0.94 -9.34
CA GLN A 79 -23.22 -1.69 -10.11
C GLN A 79 -23.81 -0.72 -11.14
N HIS A 80 -23.45 -0.90 -12.41
CA HIS A 80 -24.22 -0.31 -13.50
C HIS A 80 -25.52 -1.11 -13.59
N SER A 81 -26.60 -0.52 -13.06
CA SER A 81 -27.99 -0.90 -13.29
C SER A 81 -28.45 -0.46 -14.68
#